data_AF-A0A3L8Q019-F1
#
_entry.id   AF-A0A3L8Q019-F1
#
_cell.length_a   1.000
_cell.length_b   1.000
_cell.length_c   1.000
_cell.angle_alpha   90.00
_cell.angle_beta   90.00
_cell.angle_gamma   90.00
#
_symmetry.space_group_name_H-M   'P 1'
#
loop_
_entity.id
_entity.type
_entity.pdbx_description
1 polymer ?
#
loop_
_entity_poly.entity_id
_entity_poly.type
_entity_poly.pdbx_seq_one_letter_code
_entity_poly.pdbx_strand_id
1 'polypeptide(L)'
;MSAKRIYLKSKQLAETQLLLSIRFACLMARQLEHPMQCKKVMERIAQLNQYLHYTQPSQPFFDAYCRKAGMLGTEFVLGVCPTHNKVAVCKLSQLSQQQQHTLTQ
;
A
#
# COMPACT_ATOMS: atom_id res chain seq x y z
N MET A 1 -30.97 6.45 -11.62
CA MET A 1 -29.95 5.84 -10.74
C MET A 1 -29.73 6.75 -9.54
N SER A 2 -29.66 6.23 -8.30
CA SER A 2 -29.52 7.07 -7.08
C SER A 2 -28.11 7.68 -6.95
N ALA A 3 -28.03 8.96 -6.58
CA ALA A 3 -26.76 9.72 -6.44
C ALA A 3 -25.73 9.04 -5.52
N LYS A 4 -26.20 8.34 -4.48
CA LYS A 4 -25.35 7.55 -3.56
C LYS A 4 -24.59 6.44 -4.28
N ARG A 5 -25.21 5.80 -5.28
CA ARG A 5 -24.57 4.73 -6.07
C ARG A 5 -23.50 5.30 -7.03
N ILE A 6 -23.73 6.50 -7.57
CA ILE A 6 -22.77 7.20 -8.43
C ILE A 6 -21.53 7.60 -7.60
N TYR A 7 -21.73 8.22 -6.44
CA TYR A 7 -20.65 8.60 -5.52
C TYR A 7 -19.79 7.40 -5.10
N LEU A 8 -20.43 6.29 -4.69
CA LEU A 8 -19.70 5.09 -4.27
C LEU A 8 -18.84 4.53 -5.41
N LYS A 9 -19.36 4.51 -6.64
CA LYS A 9 -18.62 4.05 -7.82
C LYS A 9 -17.43 4.96 -8.14
N SER A 10 -17.61 6.29 -8.06
CA SER A 10 -16.53 7.26 -8.25
C SER A 10 -15.43 7.12 -7.19
N LYS A 11 -15.82 6.89 -5.92
CA LYS A 11 -14.87 6.66 -4.82
C LYS A 11 -14.05 5.38 -5.04
N GLN A 12 -14.71 4.27 -5.36
CA GLN A 12 -14.04 2.99 -5.64
C GLN A 12 -13.10 3.08 -6.83
N LEU A 13 -13.45 3.88 -7.85
CA LEU A 13 -12.56 4.14 -8.98
C LEU A 13 -11.29 4.89 -8.55
N ALA A 14 -11.43 5.96 -7.77
CA ALA A 14 -10.28 6.72 -7.26
C ALA A 14 -9.36 5.87 -6.36
N GLU A 15 -9.95 5.08 -5.47
CA GLU A 15 -9.27 4.10 -4.63
C GLU A 15 -8.50 3.05 -5.46
N THR A 16 -9.11 2.53 -6.53
CA THR A 16 -8.47 1.58 -7.45
C THR A 16 -7.30 2.22 -8.18
N GLN A 17 -7.48 3.45 -8.67
CA GLN A 17 -6.41 4.21 -9.35
C GLN A 17 -5.22 4.47 -8.41
N LEU A 18 -5.49 4.78 -7.14
CA LEU A 18 -4.45 4.95 -6.12
C LEU A 18 -3.62 3.67 -5.95
N LEU A 19 -4.25 2.51 -5.76
CA LEU A 19 -3.54 1.23 -5.65
C LEU A 19 -2.74 0.88 -6.91
N LEU A 20 -3.32 1.08 -8.09
CA LEU A 20 -2.61 0.85 -9.36
C LEU A 20 -1.38 1.75 -9.48
N SER A 21 -1.51 3.03 -9.13
CA SER A 21 -0.39 3.98 -9.19
C SER A 21 0.77 3.56 -8.27
N ILE A 22 0.47 3.04 -7.08
CA ILE A 22 1.47 2.51 -6.15
C ILE A 22 2.14 1.27 -6.74
N ARG A 23 1.37 0.34 -7.32
CA ARG A 23 1.93 -0.86 -7.99
C ARG A 23 2.89 -0.49 -9.11
N PHE A 24 2.52 0.43 -9.98
CA PHE A 24 3.40 0.90 -11.05
C PHE A 24 4.65 1.60 -10.51
N ALA A 25 4.54 2.40 -9.45
CA ALA A 25 5.70 3.00 -8.81
C ALA A 25 6.65 1.93 -8.25
N CYS A 26 6.12 0.86 -7.66
CA CYS A 26 6.93 -0.25 -7.14
C CYS A 26 7.65 -1.02 -8.26
N LEU A 27 7.02 -1.21 -9.42
CA LEU A 27 7.68 -1.80 -10.58
C LEU A 27 8.91 -1.00 -11.02
N MET A 28 8.87 0.33 -10.92
CA MET A 28 10.03 1.20 -11.20
C MET A 28 11.13 1.08 -10.14
N ALA A 29 10.77 0.65 -8.93
CA ALA A 29 11.68 0.48 -7.80
C ALA A 29 12.19 -0.98 -7.65
N ARG A 30 11.89 -1.88 -8.60
CA ARG A 30 12.23 -3.31 -8.54
C ARG A 30 13.71 -3.59 -8.32
N GLN A 31 14.56 -2.80 -8.95
CA GLN A 31 16.02 -2.95 -8.83
C GLN A 31 16.58 -2.37 -7.53
N LEU A 32 15.80 -1.57 -6.79
CA LEU A 32 16.24 -0.97 -5.52
C LEU A 32 16.07 -1.96 -4.38
N GLU A 33 17.05 -2.03 -3.49
CA GLU A 33 16.97 -2.85 -2.29
C GLU A 33 15.88 -2.35 -1.34
N HIS A 34 15.72 -1.02 -1.25
CA HIS A 34 14.68 -0.37 -0.47
C HIS A 34 13.72 0.41 -1.39
N PRO A 35 12.48 -0.07 -1.62
CA PRO A 35 11.55 0.55 -2.57
C PRO A 35 11.21 2.00 -2.22
N MET A 36 11.24 2.35 -0.93
CA MET A 36 11.00 3.71 -0.42
C MET A 36 12.09 4.72 -0.80
N GLN A 37 13.26 4.28 -1.29
CA GLN A 37 14.27 5.18 -1.88
C GLN A 37 13.82 5.73 -3.24
N CYS A 38 12.87 5.07 -3.90
CA CYS A 38 12.27 5.60 -5.12
C CYS A 38 11.35 6.77 -4.76
N LYS A 39 11.68 7.97 -5.25
CA LYS A 39 10.85 9.18 -5.08
C LYS A 39 9.39 8.95 -5.50
N LYS A 40 9.16 8.26 -6.62
CA LYS A 40 7.80 7.95 -7.10
C LYS A 40 7.04 7.06 -6.12
N VAL A 41 7.69 6.07 -5.50
CA VAL A 41 7.06 5.22 -4.47
C VAL A 41 6.70 6.08 -3.26
N MET A 42 7.65 6.87 -2.76
CA MET A 42 7.44 7.73 -1.60
C MET A 42 6.28 8.71 -1.80
N GLU A 43 6.18 9.35 -2.96
CA GLU A 43 5.07 10.26 -3.29
C GLU A 43 3.71 9.55 -3.29
N ARG A 44 3.61 8.36 -3.89
CA ARG A 44 2.35 7.60 -3.90
C ARG A 44 1.96 7.08 -2.52
N ILE A 45 2.94 6.76 -1.70
CA ILE A 45 2.71 6.38 -0.30
C ILE A 45 2.31 7.58 0.56
N ALA A 46 2.85 8.77 0.32
CA ALA A 46 2.39 9.98 0.97
C ALA A 46 0.92 10.28 0.60
N GLN A 47 0.55 10.13 -0.67
CA GLN A 47 -0.84 10.26 -1.14
C GLN A 47 -1.77 9.24 -0.47
N LEU A 48 -1.33 7.99 -0.33
CA LEU A 48 -2.10 6.96 0.38
C LEU A 48 -2.30 7.31 1.86
N ASN A 49 -1.24 7.71 2.55
CA ASN A 49 -1.33 8.12 3.95
C ASN A 49 -2.28 9.32 4.13
N GLN A 50 -2.21 10.31 3.24
CA GLN A 50 -3.12 11.44 3.26
C GLN A 50 -4.57 11.01 3.02
N TYR A 51 -4.80 10.13 2.04
CA TYR A 51 -6.13 9.59 1.76
C TYR A 51 -6.72 8.89 2.97
N LEU A 52 -5.97 7.99 3.61
CA LEU A 52 -6.40 7.23 4.78
C LEU A 52 -6.64 8.12 6.01
N HIS A 53 -5.93 9.25 6.12
CA HIS A 53 -6.12 10.19 7.22
C HIS A 53 -7.45 10.95 7.12
N TYR A 54 -7.84 11.38 5.91
CA TYR A 54 -9.02 12.22 5.72
C TYR A 54 -10.26 11.46 5.23
N THR A 55 -10.09 10.25 4.68
CA THR A 55 -11.16 9.51 4.03
C THR A 55 -11.25 8.10 4.59
N GLN A 56 -12.45 7.71 5.05
CA GLN A 56 -12.72 6.32 5.37
C GLN A 56 -12.70 5.48 4.09
N PRO A 57 -11.84 4.46 3.94
CA PRO A 57 -11.78 3.64 2.74
C PRO A 57 -13.07 2.83 2.51
N SER A 58 -13.39 2.51 1.26
CA SER A 58 -14.46 1.57 0.94
C SER A 58 -14.08 0.14 1.35
N GLN A 59 -15.09 -0.70 1.62
CA GLN A 59 -14.85 -2.09 2.02
C GLN A 59 -14.04 -2.89 0.98
N PRO A 60 -14.32 -2.80 -0.35
CA PRO A 60 -13.50 -3.49 -1.34
C PRO A 60 -12.05 -3.02 -1.38
N PHE A 61 -11.82 -1.71 -1.19
CA PHE A 61 -10.46 -1.19 -1.08
C PHE A 61 -9.78 -1.74 0.16
N PHE A 62 -10.45 -1.71 1.32
CA PHE A 62 -9.93 -2.28 2.56
C PHE A 62 -9.61 -3.78 2.44
N ASP A 63 -10.46 -4.57 1.78
CA ASP A 63 -10.20 -6.00 1.60
C ASP A 63 -9.02 -6.26 0.65
N ALA A 64 -8.89 -5.48 -0.43
CA ALA A 64 -7.76 -5.56 -1.34
C ALA A 64 -6.45 -5.08 -0.69
N TYR A 65 -6.54 -4.10 0.21
CA TYR A 65 -5.44 -3.42 0.88
C TYR A 65 -4.99 -4.15 2.16
N CYS A 66 -5.88 -4.39 3.13
CA CYS A 66 -5.56 -5.00 4.41
C CYS A 66 -5.59 -6.54 4.39
N ARG A 67 -6.63 -7.18 3.83
CA ARG A 67 -6.75 -8.66 3.93
C ARG A 67 -5.72 -9.41 3.09
N LYS A 68 -5.24 -8.82 1.99
CA LYS A 68 -4.14 -9.39 1.19
C LYS A 68 -2.76 -8.93 1.68
N ALA A 69 -2.64 -8.60 2.98
CA ALA A 69 -1.42 -8.09 3.60
C ALA A 69 -0.79 -6.91 2.84
N GLY A 70 -1.55 -6.12 2.08
CA GLY A 70 -0.99 -5.02 1.31
C GLY A 70 -0.17 -5.46 0.09
N MET A 71 -0.36 -6.68 -0.44
CA MET A 71 0.40 -7.17 -1.58
C MET A 71 0.28 -6.25 -2.82
N LEU A 72 1.44 -5.77 -3.26
CA LEU A 72 1.63 -4.96 -4.46
C LEU A 72 2.31 -5.81 -5.53
N GLY A 73 1.55 -6.78 -6.07
CA GLY A 73 2.10 -7.80 -6.98
C GLY A 73 2.71 -8.96 -6.20
N THR A 74 3.76 -9.57 -6.75
CA THR A 74 4.43 -10.76 -6.18
C THR A 74 5.65 -10.43 -5.32
N GLU A 75 6.22 -9.24 -5.47
CA GLU A 75 7.54 -8.89 -4.89
C GLU A 75 7.47 -7.84 -3.77
N PHE A 76 6.35 -7.12 -3.66
CA PHE A 76 6.22 -5.99 -2.76
C PHE A 76 4.99 -6.11 -1.88
N VAL A 77 5.09 -5.48 -0.72
CA VAL A 77 4.06 -5.51 0.32
C VAL A 77 3.98 -4.14 1.00
N LEU A 78 2.76 -3.69 1.28
CA LEU A 78 2.53 -2.52 2.12
C LEU A 78 2.50 -2.96 3.58
N GLY A 79 3.41 -2.40 4.37
CA GLY A 79 3.42 -2.55 5.82
C GLY A 79 3.08 -1.24 6.51
N VAL A 80 2.74 -1.30 7.79
CA VAL A 80 2.68 -0.12 8.65
C VAL A 80 4.01 -0.03 9.39
N CYS A 81 4.70 1.11 9.25
CA CYS A 81 5.93 1.38 9.97
C CYS A 81 5.58 1.60 11.46
N PRO A 82 6.09 0.76 12.39
CA PRO A 82 5.71 0.82 13.81
C PRO A 82 6.04 2.15 14.48
N THR A 83 7.12 2.82 14.05
CA THR A 83 7.61 4.06 14.66
C THR A 83 6.76 5.29 14.34
N HIS A 84 6.01 5.28 13.24
CA HIS A 84 5.27 6.46 12.80
C HIS A 84 3.80 6.20 12.49
N ASN A 85 3.33 4.95 12.64
CA ASN A 85 1.99 4.54 12.25
C ASN A 85 1.64 4.93 10.80
N LYS A 86 2.66 5.02 9.93
CA LYS A 86 2.54 5.38 8.53
C LYS A 86 2.71 4.15 7.66
N VAL A 87 1.93 4.09 6.59
CA VAL A 87 2.07 3.05 5.57
C VAL A 87 3.40 3.24 4.84
N ALA A 88 4.11 2.13 4.59
CA ALA A 88 5.37 2.06 3.84
C ALA A 88 5.39 0.82 2.93
N VAL A 89 6.27 0.79 1.93
CA VAL A 89 6.46 -0.36 1.03
C VAL A 89 7.76 -1.08 1.37
N CYS A 90 7.68 -2.40 1.49
CA CYS A 90 8.81 -3.30 1.68
C CYS A 90 8.85 -4.34 0.57
N LYS A 91 9.99 -4.99 0.35
CA LYS A 91 10.04 -6.20 -0.48
C LYS A 91 9.58 -7.41 0.32
N LEU A 92 8.87 -8.33 -0.32
CA LEU A 92 8.40 -9.56 0.31
C LEU A 92 9.57 -10.41 0.85
N SER A 93 10.70 -10.42 0.14
CA SER A 93 11.93 -11.10 0.56
C SER A 93 12.55 -10.55 1.86
N GLN A 94 12.21 -9.31 2.24
CA GLN A 94 12.68 -8.69 3.49
C GLN A 94 11.79 -9.06 4.68
N LEU A 95 10.52 -9.45 4.45
CA LEU A 95 9.63 -9.91 5.53
C LEU A 95 10.05 -11.28 6.08
N SER A 96 10.54 -12.18 5.22
CA SER A 96 11.02 -13.50 5.63
C SER A 96 12.32 -13.46 6.46
N GLN A 97 13.11 -12.38 6.37
CA GLN A 97 14.31 -12.20 7.20
C GLN A 97 13.99 -11.69 8.62
N GLN A 98 12.88 -10.99 8.84
CA GLN A 98 12.52 -10.50 10.17
C GLN A 98 11.92 -11.59 11.10
N GLN A 99 11.39 -12.69 10.56
CA GLN A 99 10.84 -13.78 11.39
C GLN A 99 11.89 -14.77 11.92
N GLN A 100 13.14 -14.76 11.41
CA GLN A 100 14.19 -15.66 11.91
C GLN A 100 14.98 -15.10 13.10
N HIS A 101 14.93 -13.80 13.36
CA HIS A 101 15.67 -13.18 14.47
C HIS A 101 14.90 -13.11 15.80
N THR A 102 13.64 -13.52 15.85
CA THR A 102 12.81 -13.48 17.07
C THR A 102 12.68 -14.83 17.79
N LEU A 103 13.34 -15.89 17.31
CA LEU A 103 13.29 -17.25 17.89
C LEU A 103 14.62 -17.72 18.52
N THR A 104 15.61 -16.83 18.66
CA THR A 104 16.93 -17.15 19.23
C THR A 104 17.38 -16.20 20.34
N GLN A 105 16.45 -15.69 21.14
CA GLN A 105 16.77 -15.08 22.44
C GLN A 105 15.90 -15.67 23.55
#